data_AF-F8QJC7-F1
#
_entry.id   AF-F8QJC7-F1
#
_cell.length_a   1.000
_cell.length_b   1.000
_cell.length_c   1.000
_cell.angle_alpha   90.00
_cell.angle_beta   90.00
_cell.angle_gamma   90.00
#
_symmetry.space_group_name_H-M   'P 1'
#
loop_
_entity.id
_entity.type
_entity.pdbx_description
1 polymer ?
#
loop_
_entity_poly.entity_id
_entity_poly.type
_entity_poly.pdbx_seq_one_letter_code
_entity_poly.pdbx_strand_id
1 'polypeptide(L)'
;MLPVALTCSEVQCTAIESLRMEWIDWTILEGVAQPEVNDVGFEDDKLEEDELDEDELDKDKGGKKKFLAPDKEELKVATLWRNNSTLGFCAITNSMSSGRKLLAFKDELAKMLVEANCMYWGTSLMSIVYQFIASCPVCNKDPSELPPPEIPCLCMVQFAIVVPIKPSLKSAVYLLEKKIGGKFVKYINNNSAAPWAWLNNDKLLIAKFLCFAQYVQYNLSHGLIFLSDFQGAGFLLTDCQAITTEKYAACFEEGNWTGILYNFP
;
A
#
# COMPACT_ATOMS: atom_id res chain seq x y z
N MET A 1 15.84 35.52 19.15
CA MET A 1 16.30 34.12 19.03
C MET A 1 16.06 33.71 17.59
N LEU A 2 17.13 33.58 16.79
CA LEU A 2 17.05 33.18 15.38
C LEU A 2 16.69 31.70 15.29
N PRO A 3 15.85 31.26 14.34
CA PRO A 3 15.65 29.84 14.10
C PRO A 3 16.88 29.28 13.38
N VAL A 4 17.36 28.14 13.87
CA VAL A 4 18.40 27.35 13.21
C VAL A 4 17.79 26.84 11.90
N ALA A 5 18.32 27.33 10.78
CA ALA A 5 17.99 26.81 9.46
C ALA A 5 18.63 25.43 9.32
N LEU A 6 17.83 24.37 9.47
CA LEU A 6 18.25 23.03 9.06
C LEU A 6 18.31 23.00 7.53
N THR A 7 19.41 22.47 7.01
CA THR A 7 19.60 22.35 5.57
C THR A 7 18.77 21.19 5.02
N CYS A 8 18.36 21.26 3.75
CA CYS A 8 17.49 20.28 3.08
C CYS A 8 17.99 18.81 3.20
N SER A 9 19.30 18.60 3.33
CA SER A 9 19.89 17.27 3.57
C SER A 9 19.66 16.74 4.98
N GLU A 10 19.59 17.61 5.99
CA GLU A 10 19.46 17.21 7.40
C GLU A 10 18.02 16.78 7.72
N VAL A 11 17.02 17.43 7.14
CA VAL A 11 15.59 17.06 7.27
C VAL A 11 15.28 15.76 6.54
N GLN A 12 15.87 15.54 5.36
CA GLN A 12 15.77 14.26 4.66
C GLN A 12 16.41 13.13 5.47
N CYS A 13 17.62 13.34 6.02
CA CYS A 13 18.26 12.33 6.87
C CYS A 13 17.52 12.09 8.18
N THR A 14 16.98 13.10 8.88
CA THR A 14 16.26 12.85 10.15
C THR A 14 14.89 12.23 9.95
N ALA A 15 14.12 12.61 8.92
CA ALA A 15 12.84 11.95 8.63
C ALA A 15 13.07 10.50 8.17
N ILE A 16 14.09 10.25 7.34
CA ILE A 16 14.43 8.90 6.86
C ILE A 16 15.07 8.06 7.98
N GLU A 17 15.94 8.62 8.83
CA GLU A 17 16.57 7.89 9.94
C GLU A 17 15.62 7.67 11.13
N SER A 18 14.69 8.60 11.39
CA SER A 18 13.62 8.39 12.37
C SER A 18 12.59 7.36 11.89
N LEU A 19 12.44 7.19 10.57
CA LEU A 19 11.71 6.07 9.96
C LEU A 19 12.54 4.77 9.87
N ARG A 20 13.87 4.83 10.09
CA ARG A 20 14.78 3.68 10.04
C ARG A 20 14.91 2.94 11.37
N MET A 21 14.36 3.46 12.47
CA MET A 21 14.56 2.91 13.83
C MET A 21 13.42 2.02 14.34
N GLU A 22 12.30 1.93 13.63
CA GLU A 22 11.25 0.94 13.91
C GLU A 22 11.00 0.11 12.65
N TRP A 23 12.00 -0.67 12.26
CA TRP A 23 11.72 -1.81 11.41
C TRP A 23 10.84 -2.75 12.22
N ILE A 24 9.55 -2.74 11.91
CA ILE A 24 8.66 -3.87 12.17
C ILE A 24 9.44 -5.09 11.67
N ASP A 25 9.78 -5.97 12.61
CA ASP A 25 10.34 -7.28 12.35
C ASP A 25 9.44 -7.92 11.29
N TRP A 26 9.93 -7.98 10.04
CA TRP A 26 9.30 -8.74 8.98
C TRP A 26 9.52 -10.20 9.34
N THR A 27 8.82 -10.68 10.37
CA THR A 27 8.65 -12.10 10.59
C THR A 27 7.88 -12.58 9.37
N ILE A 28 8.62 -13.09 8.40
CA ILE A 28 8.11 -14.08 7.46
C ILE A 28 7.41 -15.09 8.36
N LEU A 29 6.07 -15.11 8.32
CA LEU A 29 5.28 -16.15 8.95
C LEU A 29 5.58 -17.42 8.15
N GLU A 30 6.73 -18.03 8.41
CA GLU A 30 7.05 -19.38 8.01
C GLU A 30 6.03 -20.27 8.72
N GLY A 31 4.95 -20.58 8.01
CA GLY A 31 4.01 -21.60 8.45
C GLY A 31 4.79 -22.89 8.66
N VAL A 32 4.93 -23.29 9.92
CA VAL A 32 5.49 -24.58 10.32
C VAL A 32 4.61 -25.68 9.72
N ALA A 33 5.03 -26.20 8.57
CA ALA A 33 4.75 -27.55 8.15
C ALA A 33 6.05 -28.32 8.34
N GLN A 34 6.18 -29.05 9.45
CA GLN A 34 7.27 -30.01 9.59
C GLN A 34 7.06 -31.11 8.55
N PRO A 35 8.04 -31.40 7.67
CA PRO A 35 7.99 -32.62 6.89
C PRO A 35 8.35 -33.79 7.80
N GLU A 36 7.50 -34.83 7.81
CA GLU A 36 7.94 -36.15 8.25
C GLU A 36 9.13 -36.57 7.40
N VAL A 37 10.27 -36.76 8.05
CA VAL A 37 11.51 -37.24 7.43
C VAL A 37 11.29 -38.70 7.05
N ASN A 38 10.98 -38.95 5.77
CA ASN A 38 11.27 -40.24 5.16
C ASN A 38 12.57 -40.09 4.38
N ASP A 39 13.61 -40.68 4.95
CA ASP A 39 14.95 -40.81 4.40
C ASP A 39 14.88 -41.68 3.14
N VAL A 40 15.01 -41.06 1.97
CA VAL A 40 15.17 -41.75 0.69
C VAL A 40 16.40 -41.14 0.02
N GLY A 41 17.42 -41.99 -0.16
CA GLY A 41 18.71 -41.63 -0.71
C GLY A 41 18.61 -40.90 -2.04
N PHE A 42 19.40 -39.83 -2.16
CA PHE A 42 19.59 -39.07 -3.38
C PHE A 42 20.71 -39.73 -4.20
N GLU A 43 20.38 -40.29 -5.36
CA GLU A 43 21.35 -40.60 -6.40
C GLU A 43 21.54 -39.35 -7.27
N ASP A 44 22.80 -39.03 -7.58
CA ASP A 44 23.21 -37.89 -8.41
C ASP A 44 22.85 -38.14 -9.88
N ASP A 45 21.70 -37.63 -10.32
CA ASP A 45 21.40 -37.52 -11.75
C ASP A 45 21.98 -36.23 -12.32
N LYS A 46 22.97 -36.43 -13.21
CA LYS A 46 23.54 -35.42 -14.09
C LYS A 46 22.45 -34.78 -14.95
N LEU A 47 22.30 -33.46 -14.84
CA LEU A 47 21.56 -32.67 -15.82
C LEU A 47 22.45 -32.47 -17.04
N GLU A 48 22.06 -33.11 -18.16
CA GLU A 48 22.51 -32.73 -19.49
C GLU A 48 21.88 -31.38 -19.85
N GLU A 49 22.73 -30.43 -20.27
CA GLU A 49 22.31 -29.16 -20.85
C GLU A 49 21.93 -29.42 -22.32
N ASP A 50 20.63 -29.51 -22.61
CA ASP A 50 20.14 -29.52 -23.99
C ASP A 50 20.20 -28.10 -24.57
N GLU A 51 21.09 -27.91 -25.54
CA GLU A 51 21.11 -26.76 -26.43
C GLU A 51 19.78 -26.69 -27.20
N LEU A 52 19.01 -25.62 -27.01
CA LEU A 52 17.80 -25.36 -27.79
C LEU A 52 18.17 -24.61 -29.08
N ASP A 53 18.02 -25.32 -30.20
CA ASP A 53 18.07 -24.76 -31.55
C ASP A 53 16.98 -23.68 -31.74
N GLU A 54 17.42 -22.45 -31.98
CA GLU A 54 16.56 -21.36 -32.43
C GLU A 54 16.40 -21.43 -33.95
N ASP A 55 15.40 -22.17 -34.45
CA ASP A 55 14.91 -22.03 -35.83
C ASP A 55 13.50 -22.63 -35.98
N GLU A 56 12.44 -21.86 -35.73
CA GLU A 56 11.21 -21.98 -36.53
C GLU A 56 10.28 -20.76 -36.41
N LEU A 57 10.37 -19.91 -37.43
CA LEU A 57 9.35 -18.94 -37.82
C LEU A 57 8.23 -19.68 -38.59
N ASP A 58 7.00 -19.73 -38.07
CA ASP A 58 5.82 -19.51 -38.93
C ASP A 58 4.44 -19.39 -38.23
N LYS A 59 3.63 -18.52 -38.85
CA LYS A 59 2.16 -18.57 -39.04
C LYS A 59 1.22 -18.47 -37.83
N ASP A 60 0.83 -17.21 -37.61
CA ASP A 60 -0.44 -16.75 -37.06
C ASP A 60 -1.66 -17.48 -37.67
N LYS A 61 -2.37 -18.25 -36.84
CA LYS A 61 -3.76 -18.67 -37.09
C LYS A 61 -4.58 -18.46 -35.82
N GLY A 62 -5.59 -17.60 -35.95
CA GLY A 62 -6.51 -17.20 -34.87
C GLY A 62 -7.16 -18.39 -34.15
N GLY A 63 -6.63 -18.71 -32.98
CA GLY A 63 -7.26 -19.58 -31.99
C GLY A 63 -7.89 -18.76 -30.88
N LYS A 64 -9.19 -18.96 -30.62
CA LYS A 64 -9.86 -18.47 -29.41
C LYS A 64 -9.10 -18.97 -28.18
N LYS A 65 -8.33 -18.10 -27.52
CA LYS A 65 -7.68 -18.40 -26.23
C LYS A 65 -8.77 -18.71 -25.20
N LYS A 66 -8.82 -19.97 -24.77
CA LYS A 66 -9.62 -20.38 -23.61
C LYS A 66 -9.01 -19.74 -22.36
N PHE A 67 -9.81 -18.96 -21.64
CA PHE A 67 -9.46 -18.47 -20.32
C PHE A 67 -9.45 -19.66 -19.35
N LEU A 68 -8.32 -19.88 -18.68
CA LEU A 68 -8.18 -20.90 -17.66
C LEU A 68 -8.57 -20.30 -16.31
N ALA A 69 -9.50 -20.95 -15.60
CA ALA A 69 -9.83 -20.62 -14.23
C ALA A 69 -8.62 -20.92 -13.30
N PRO A 70 -8.48 -20.19 -12.18
CA PRO A 70 -7.44 -20.46 -11.19
C PRO A 70 -7.54 -21.89 -10.62
N ASP A 71 -6.41 -22.41 -10.15
CA ASP A 71 -6.34 -23.74 -9.52
C ASP A 71 -7.21 -23.77 -8.25
N LYS A 72 -7.86 -24.91 -8.00
CA LYS A 72 -8.62 -25.17 -6.77
C LYS A 72 -7.75 -25.00 -5.51
N GLU A 73 -6.44 -25.24 -5.60
CA GLU A 73 -5.49 -25.04 -4.50
C GLU A 73 -5.31 -23.56 -4.12
N GLU A 74 -5.21 -22.64 -5.09
CA GLU A 74 -5.10 -21.19 -4.82
C GLU A 74 -6.38 -20.64 -4.20
N LEU A 75 -7.55 -21.12 -4.66
CA LEU A 75 -8.83 -20.79 -4.04
C LEU A 75 -8.91 -21.28 -2.58
N LYS A 76 -8.29 -22.41 -2.24
CA LYS A 76 -8.27 -22.94 -0.87
C LYS A 76 -7.44 -22.07 0.05
N VAL A 77 -6.28 -21.56 -0.38
CA VAL A 77 -5.45 -20.66 0.45
C VAL A 77 -6.23 -19.39 0.79
N ALA A 78 -6.82 -18.72 -0.20
CA ALA A 78 -7.65 -17.53 0.04
C ALA A 78 -8.87 -17.81 0.95
N THR A 79 -9.44 -19.02 0.86
CA THR A 79 -10.59 -19.44 1.68
C THR A 79 -10.19 -19.86 3.10
N LEU A 80 -9.02 -20.48 3.28
CA LEU A 80 -8.50 -20.88 4.60
C LEU A 80 -8.22 -19.65 5.47
N TRP A 81 -7.64 -18.60 4.88
CA TRP A 81 -7.41 -17.31 5.57
C TRP A 81 -8.70 -16.61 5.99
N ARG A 82 -9.76 -16.74 5.17
CA ARG A 82 -11.09 -16.20 5.47
C ARG A 82 -11.74 -16.84 6.70
N ASN A 83 -11.40 -18.10 6.99
CA ASN A 83 -12.06 -18.91 8.02
C ASN A 83 -11.23 -19.04 9.31
N ASN A 84 -9.90 -18.91 9.26
CA ASN A 84 -9.01 -19.10 10.43
C ASN A 84 -8.44 -17.81 11.04
N SER A 85 -8.61 -16.64 10.41
CA SER A 85 -8.10 -15.38 10.98
C SER A 85 -9.18 -14.65 11.79
N THR A 86 -8.98 -14.53 13.10
CA THR A 86 -9.72 -13.59 13.97
C THR A 86 -9.57 -12.13 13.52
N LEU A 87 -8.57 -11.86 12.66
CA LEU A 87 -8.22 -10.52 12.15
C LEU A 87 -8.91 -10.13 10.85
N GLY A 88 -9.58 -11.06 10.14
CA GLY A 88 -10.41 -10.76 8.97
C GLY A 88 -9.69 -9.96 7.88
N PHE A 89 -8.77 -10.58 7.15
CA PHE A 89 -8.14 -9.96 5.98
C PHE A 89 -8.97 -10.18 4.70
N CYS A 90 -8.90 -9.24 3.77
CA CYS A 90 -9.43 -9.35 2.42
C CYS A 90 -8.26 -9.27 1.43
N ALA A 91 -8.21 -10.19 0.48
CA ALA A 91 -7.26 -10.09 -0.61
C ALA A 91 -7.71 -9.00 -1.57
N ILE A 92 -6.85 -8.00 -1.80
CA ILE A 92 -6.98 -7.11 -2.94
C ILE A 92 -6.29 -7.80 -4.09
N THR A 93 -7.10 -8.41 -4.93
CA THR A 93 -6.70 -8.59 -6.33
C THR A 93 -7.18 -7.34 -7.04
N ASN A 94 -6.29 -6.61 -7.72
CA ASN A 94 -6.70 -5.56 -8.64
C ASN A 94 -7.94 -6.05 -9.42
N SER A 95 -9.11 -5.45 -9.19
CA SER A 95 -10.45 -5.88 -9.65
C SER A 95 -10.41 -6.76 -10.90
N MET A 96 -10.90 -8.01 -10.81
CA MET A 96 -11.00 -8.94 -11.94
C MET A 96 -12.05 -8.44 -12.96
N SER A 97 -11.72 -7.39 -13.72
CA SER A 97 -12.43 -7.09 -14.95
C SER A 97 -12.14 -8.23 -15.94
N SER A 98 -13.20 -8.80 -16.50
CA SER A 98 -13.17 -9.90 -17.44
C SER A 98 -12.25 -9.56 -18.63
N GLY A 99 -11.07 -10.19 -18.68
CA GLY A 99 -10.13 -10.08 -19.81
C GLY A 99 -8.68 -9.74 -19.47
N ARG A 100 -8.26 -9.62 -18.21
CA ARG A 100 -6.84 -9.37 -17.92
C ARG A 100 -5.96 -10.59 -18.22
N LYS A 101 -4.86 -10.32 -18.91
CA LYS A 101 -3.74 -11.25 -19.07
C LYS A 101 -3.07 -11.37 -17.69
N LEU A 102 -2.87 -12.61 -17.22
CA LEU A 102 -1.98 -12.87 -16.11
C LEU A 102 -0.61 -12.29 -16.46
N LEU A 103 -0.06 -11.47 -15.57
CA LEU A 103 1.29 -10.96 -15.72
C LEU A 103 2.27 -12.08 -15.35
N ALA A 104 3.52 -11.97 -15.78
CA ALA A 104 4.53 -12.87 -15.26
C ALA A 104 4.68 -12.64 -13.76
N PHE A 105 4.96 -13.69 -12.98
CA PHE A 105 5.12 -13.62 -11.53
C PHE A 105 6.03 -12.45 -11.07
N LYS A 106 7.13 -12.21 -11.79
CA LYS A 106 8.06 -11.11 -11.50
C LYS A 106 7.40 -9.73 -11.64
N ASP A 107 6.56 -9.55 -12.66
CA ASP A 107 5.86 -8.30 -12.92
C ASP A 107 4.74 -8.08 -11.89
N GLU A 108 4.03 -9.15 -11.49
CA GLU A 108 3.04 -9.08 -10.41
C GLU A 108 3.69 -8.72 -9.07
N LEU A 109 4.81 -9.36 -8.72
CA LEU A 109 5.54 -9.05 -7.49
C LEU A 109 6.02 -7.60 -7.49
N ALA A 110 6.62 -7.14 -8.59
CA ALA A 110 7.06 -5.75 -8.72
C ALA A 110 5.89 -4.78 -8.53
N LYS A 111 4.73 -5.05 -9.14
CA LYS A 111 3.53 -4.23 -8.96
C LYS A 111 3.04 -4.22 -7.52
N MET A 112 2.90 -5.39 -6.88
CA MET A 112 2.44 -5.50 -5.50
C MET A 112 3.40 -4.82 -4.51
N LEU A 113 4.70 -4.81 -4.80
CA LEU A 113 5.69 -4.06 -4.01
C LEU A 113 5.49 -2.54 -4.12
N VAL A 114 5.10 -2.02 -5.29
CA VAL A 114 4.77 -0.60 -5.44
C VAL A 114 3.50 -0.24 -4.66
N GLU A 115 2.45 -1.06 -4.75
CA GLU A 115 1.21 -0.87 -3.96
C GLU A 115 1.50 -0.91 -2.44
N ALA A 116 2.28 -1.89 -1.98
CA ALA A 116 2.70 -2.01 -0.58
C ALA A 116 3.55 -0.81 -0.13
N ASN A 117 4.43 -0.30 -0.99
CA ASN A 117 5.20 0.90 -0.71
C ASN A 117 4.27 2.12 -0.51
N CYS A 118 3.24 2.30 -1.35
CA CYS A 118 2.24 3.35 -1.15
C CYS A 118 1.57 3.23 0.22
N MET A 119 1.19 2.03 0.66
CA MET A 119 0.57 1.81 1.98
C MET A 119 1.52 2.08 3.15
N TYR A 120 2.80 1.73 3.00
CA TYR A 120 3.85 2.04 3.97
C TYR A 120 4.03 3.57 4.13
N TRP A 121 4.11 4.30 3.03
CA TRP A 121 4.18 5.76 3.03
C TRP A 121 2.90 6.39 3.58
N GLY A 122 1.74 5.83 3.24
CA GLY A 122 0.44 6.18 3.81
C GLY A 122 0.46 6.19 5.35
N THR A 123 0.95 5.10 5.92
CA THR A 123 1.05 4.93 7.38
C THR A 123 2.04 5.92 7.99
N SER A 124 3.22 6.06 7.38
CA SER A 124 4.30 6.93 7.86
C SER A 124 3.90 8.42 7.84
N LEU A 125 3.31 8.89 6.74
CA LEU A 125 2.91 10.29 6.58
C LEU A 125 1.71 10.66 7.48
N MET A 126 0.81 9.72 7.75
CA MET A 126 -0.25 9.94 8.75
C MET A 126 0.33 10.00 10.18
N SER A 127 1.32 9.17 10.51
CA SER A 127 2.01 9.22 11.81
C SER A 127 2.64 10.59 12.06
N ILE A 128 3.33 11.15 11.05
CA ILE A 128 3.92 12.50 11.12
C ILE A 128 2.86 13.57 11.41
N VAL A 129 1.67 13.48 10.81
CA VAL A 129 0.57 14.43 11.07
C VAL A 129 0.13 14.38 12.54
N TYR A 130 -0.03 13.18 13.10
CA TYR A 130 -0.39 13.04 14.51
C TYR A 130 0.72 13.50 15.46
N GLN A 131 1.99 13.26 15.13
CA GLN A 131 3.13 13.78 15.88
C GLN A 131 3.17 15.32 15.84
N PHE A 132 2.90 15.93 14.67
CA PHE A 132 2.77 17.38 14.53
C PHE A 132 1.68 17.93 15.45
N ILE A 133 0.49 17.33 15.44
CA ILE A 133 -0.62 17.72 16.33
C ILE A 133 -0.22 17.59 17.80
N ALA A 134 0.39 16.48 18.20
CA ALA A 134 0.82 16.26 19.58
C ALA A 134 1.89 17.28 20.05
N SER A 135 2.71 17.77 19.12
CA SER A 135 3.71 18.81 19.41
C SER A 135 3.12 20.23 19.56
N CYS A 136 1.88 20.46 19.11
CA CYS A 136 1.25 21.78 19.17
C CYS A 136 0.99 22.18 20.64
N PRO A 137 1.50 23.35 21.10
CA PRO A 137 1.30 23.80 22.48
C PRO A 137 -0.17 23.99 22.86
N VAL A 138 -1.05 24.28 21.90
CA VAL A 138 -2.49 24.41 22.12
C VAL A 138 -3.11 23.11 22.63
N CYS A 139 -2.56 21.96 22.23
CA CYS A 139 -2.98 20.65 22.73
C CYS A 139 -2.48 20.36 24.15
N ASN A 140 -1.56 21.18 24.68
CA ASN A 140 -0.90 21.01 25.98
C ASN A 140 -1.26 22.10 27.00
N LYS A 141 -2.24 22.97 26.69
CA LYS A 141 -2.70 24.05 27.60
C LYS A 141 -3.73 23.56 28.62
N ASP A 142 -3.81 24.30 29.72
CA ASP A 142 -4.73 24.06 30.84
C ASP A 142 -6.20 24.04 30.34
N PRO A 143 -7.05 23.09 30.74
CA PRO A 143 -8.42 22.90 30.21
C PRO A 143 -9.41 24.05 30.46
N SER A 144 -8.97 25.19 31.01
CA SER A 144 -9.86 26.29 31.39
C SER A 144 -10.34 27.14 30.21
N GLU A 145 -9.76 26.98 29.02
CA GLU A 145 -10.07 27.78 27.83
C GLU A 145 -10.59 26.89 26.68
N LEU A 146 -11.90 26.56 26.72
CA LEU A 146 -12.63 25.77 25.72
C LEU A 146 -12.15 24.31 25.52
N PRO A 147 -13.06 23.36 25.23
CA PRO A 147 -12.65 22.00 24.89
C PRO A 147 -11.81 22.03 23.59
N PRO A 148 -10.71 21.24 23.51
CA PRO A 148 -9.97 21.10 22.27
C PRO A 148 -10.88 20.67 21.12
N PRO A 149 -10.59 21.09 19.88
CA PRO A 149 -11.34 20.60 18.73
C PRO A 149 -11.25 19.06 18.67
N GLU A 150 -12.36 18.42 18.32
CA GLU A 150 -12.38 16.96 18.11
C GLU A 150 -11.49 16.62 16.90
N ILE A 151 -10.41 15.90 17.15
CA ILE A 151 -9.46 15.47 16.12
C ILE A 151 -9.82 14.03 15.74
N PRO A 152 -10.18 13.76 14.46
CA PRO A 152 -10.37 12.40 14.01
C PRO A 152 -9.11 11.55 14.20
N CYS A 153 -9.24 10.42 14.89
CA CYS A 153 -8.19 9.40 15.03
C CYS A 153 -8.35 8.36 13.92
N LEU A 154 -7.68 8.59 12.79
CA LEU A 154 -7.70 7.76 11.60
C LEU A 154 -6.39 6.99 11.49
N CYS A 155 -6.44 5.77 10.95
CA CYS A 155 -5.23 5.00 10.64
C CYS A 155 -5.38 4.26 9.31
N MET A 156 -4.24 4.02 8.65
CA MET A 156 -4.20 3.14 7.50
C MET A 156 -4.48 1.69 7.93
N VAL A 157 -5.16 0.94 7.08
CA VAL A 157 -5.35 -0.50 7.32
C VAL A 157 -4.00 -1.22 7.36
N GLN A 158 -3.92 -2.22 8.21
CA GLN A 158 -2.81 -3.16 8.18
C GLN A 158 -2.86 -3.95 6.87
N PHE A 159 -1.70 -4.17 6.27
CA PHE A 159 -1.56 -4.92 5.03
C PHE A 159 -0.41 -5.92 5.11
N ALA A 160 -0.40 -6.88 4.20
CA ALA A 160 0.68 -7.85 4.03
C ALA A 160 0.80 -8.27 2.57
N ILE A 161 2.02 -8.54 2.10
CA ILE A 161 2.24 -9.17 0.80
C ILE A 161 2.32 -10.67 1.01
N VAL A 162 1.56 -11.44 0.23
CA VAL A 162 1.61 -12.89 0.19
C VAL A 162 2.27 -13.34 -1.08
N VAL A 163 3.43 -13.98 -0.91
CA VAL A 163 4.23 -14.55 -1.99
C VAL A 163 4.20 -16.09 -1.89
N PRO A 164 3.89 -16.81 -2.98
CA PRO A 164 3.93 -18.27 -3.00
C PRO A 164 5.37 -18.78 -2.83
N ILE A 165 5.56 -19.78 -1.97
CA ILE A 165 6.87 -20.37 -1.65
C ILE A 165 7.51 -21.01 -2.89
N LYS A 166 6.70 -21.69 -3.70
CA LYS A 166 7.12 -22.33 -4.95
C LYS A 166 6.33 -21.71 -6.11
N PRO A 167 6.80 -20.59 -6.68
CA PRO A 167 6.09 -19.91 -7.75
C PRO A 167 6.07 -20.78 -9.02
N SER A 168 4.90 -20.91 -9.63
CA SER A 168 4.67 -21.48 -10.95
C SER A 168 4.29 -20.39 -11.94
N LEU A 169 4.17 -20.71 -13.23
CA LEU A 169 3.67 -19.76 -14.25
C LEU A 169 2.24 -19.24 -13.98
N LYS A 170 1.50 -19.87 -13.07
CA LYS A 170 0.14 -19.46 -12.67
C LYS A 170 0.10 -18.78 -11.31
N SER A 171 1.21 -18.80 -10.58
CA SER A 171 1.27 -18.30 -9.22
C SER A 171 1.12 -16.79 -9.19
N ALA A 172 0.20 -16.33 -8.35
CA ALA A 172 -0.05 -14.92 -8.15
C ALA A 172 0.58 -14.40 -6.84
N VAL A 173 0.90 -13.11 -6.83
CA VAL A 173 1.25 -12.36 -5.63
C VAL A 173 0.02 -11.57 -5.18
N TYR A 174 -0.26 -11.57 -3.88
CA TYR A 174 -1.42 -10.87 -3.34
C TYR A 174 -1.02 -9.80 -2.34
N LEU A 175 -1.71 -8.67 -2.39
CA LEU A 175 -1.76 -7.72 -1.28
C LEU A 175 -3.00 -8.03 -0.44
N LEU A 176 -2.79 -8.37 0.84
CA LEU A 176 -3.86 -8.58 1.81
C LEU A 176 -4.03 -7.32 2.64
N GLU A 177 -5.27 -6.91 2.89
CA GLU A 177 -5.59 -5.80 3.78
C GLU A 177 -6.59 -6.19 4.85
N LYS A 178 -6.53 -5.54 6.01
CA LYS A 178 -7.56 -5.70 7.03
C LYS A 178 -8.91 -5.29 6.45
N LYS A 179 -9.90 -6.19 6.56
CA LYS A 179 -11.24 -5.93 6.05
C LYS A 179 -11.87 -4.74 6.78
N ILE A 180 -12.22 -3.72 6.01
CA ILE A 180 -12.96 -2.56 6.50
C ILE A 180 -14.45 -2.93 6.64
N GLY A 181 -15.00 -2.72 7.83
CA GLY A 181 -16.43 -2.85 8.09
C GLY A 181 -17.16 -1.52 7.88
N GLY A 182 -18.43 -1.59 7.45
CA GLY A 182 -19.29 -0.43 7.30
C GLY A 182 -19.37 0.12 5.87
N LYS A 183 -19.95 1.32 5.72
CA LYS A 183 -20.13 1.95 4.42
C LYS A 183 -18.83 2.61 3.99
N PHE A 184 -18.24 2.09 2.92
CA PHE A 184 -17.06 2.69 2.29
C PHE A 184 -17.37 4.09 1.76
N VAL A 185 -16.46 5.03 2.03
CA VAL A 185 -16.55 6.44 1.68
C VAL A 185 -15.21 6.87 1.11
N LYS A 186 -15.24 7.59 0.01
CA LYS A 186 -14.09 8.31 -0.52
C LYS A 186 -14.24 9.77 -0.13
N TYR A 187 -13.22 10.29 0.56
CA TYR A 187 -13.24 11.60 1.22
C TYR A 187 -12.59 12.67 0.34
N ILE A 188 -11.49 12.33 -0.32
CA ILE A 188 -10.71 13.19 -1.22
C ILE A 188 -10.39 12.38 -2.47
N ASN A 189 -10.39 13.00 -3.64
CA ASN A 189 -10.04 12.34 -4.90
C ASN A 189 -8.56 12.56 -5.21
N ASN A 190 -7.89 11.61 -5.85
CA ASN A 190 -6.50 11.74 -6.26
C ASN A 190 -6.22 13.02 -7.08
N ASN A 191 -7.22 13.51 -7.82
CA ASN A 191 -7.12 14.68 -8.66
C ASN A 191 -7.43 16.04 -7.97
N SER A 192 -7.59 16.06 -6.65
CA SER A 192 -7.98 17.25 -5.89
C SER A 192 -7.40 17.22 -4.46
N ALA A 193 -7.08 18.38 -3.90
CA ALA A 193 -6.77 18.53 -2.47
C ALA A 193 -8.01 18.91 -1.64
N ALA A 194 -9.18 19.04 -2.28
CA ALA A 194 -10.42 19.45 -1.63
C ALA A 194 -11.31 18.24 -1.27
N PRO A 195 -12.16 18.37 -0.24
CA PRO A 195 -13.15 17.35 0.11
C PRO A 195 -14.09 17.02 -1.05
N TRP A 196 -14.59 15.79 -1.10
CA TRP A 196 -15.67 15.44 -2.02
C TRP A 196 -16.93 16.26 -1.67
N ALA A 197 -17.49 16.95 -2.66
CA ALA A 197 -18.68 17.81 -2.55
C ALA A 197 -19.94 17.19 -1.91
N TRP A 198 -20.11 15.86 -1.90
CA TRP A 198 -21.37 15.20 -1.49
C TRP A 198 -21.29 14.50 -0.12
N LEU A 199 -20.35 14.93 0.73
CA LEU A 199 -20.20 14.40 2.08
C LEU A 199 -21.24 15.03 3.03
N ASN A 200 -21.79 14.21 3.93
CA ASN A 200 -22.58 14.71 5.05
C ASN A 200 -21.66 15.36 6.11
N ASN A 201 -22.22 16.04 7.10
CA ASN A 201 -21.45 16.80 8.09
C ASN A 201 -20.35 15.97 8.79
N ASP A 202 -20.67 14.75 9.22
CA ASP A 202 -19.71 13.88 9.93
C ASP A 202 -18.53 13.49 9.03
N LYS A 203 -18.80 13.11 7.77
CA LYS A 203 -17.74 12.77 6.80
C LYS A 203 -16.99 13.99 6.31
N LEU A 204 -17.65 15.14 6.27
CA LEU A 204 -17.03 16.41 5.92
C LEU A 204 -16.01 16.83 6.99
N LEU A 205 -16.26 16.56 8.27
CA LEU A 205 -15.29 16.76 9.34
C LEU A 205 -14.02 15.92 9.10
N ILE A 206 -14.20 14.63 8.81
CA ILE A 206 -13.09 13.73 8.44
C ILE A 206 -12.34 14.25 7.21
N ALA A 207 -13.05 14.63 6.14
CA ALA A 207 -12.42 15.13 4.92
C ALA A 207 -11.65 16.44 5.15
N LYS A 208 -12.17 17.35 5.99
CA LYS A 208 -11.45 18.57 6.38
C LYS A 208 -10.18 18.27 7.18
N PHE A 209 -10.24 17.31 8.10
CA PHE A 209 -9.05 16.83 8.80
C PHE A 209 -8.03 16.23 7.82
N LEU A 210 -8.48 15.47 6.83
CA LEU A 210 -7.60 14.92 5.80
C LEU A 210 -6.97 16.02 4.94
N CYS A 211 -7.70 17.07 4.56
CA CYS A 211 -7.09 18.25 3.89
C CYS A 211 -6.01 18.92 4.77
N PHE A 212 -6.26 19.03 6.08
CA PHE A 212 -5.25 19.50 7.02
C PHE A 212 -4.02 18.57 7.05
N ALA A 213 -4.23 17.25 7.05
CA ALA A 213 -3.14 16.27 6.97
C ALA A 213 -2.30 16.46 5.69
N GLN A 214 -2.95 16.66 4.53
CA GLN A 214 -2.26 16.97 3.27
C GLN A 214 -1.39 18.22 3.40
N TYR A 215 -1.94 19.28 3.99
CA TYR A 215 -1.22 20.54 4.19
C TYR A 215 0.00 20.36 5.10
N VAL A 216 -0.12 19.65 6.22
CA VAL A 216 1.00 19.37 7.13
C VAL A 216 2.08 18.56 6.42
N GLN A 217 1.70 17.49 5.70
CA GLN A 217 2.64 16.65 4.95
C GLN A 217 3.38 17.44 3.87
N TYR A 218 2.66 18.27 3.11
CA TYR A 218 3.25 19.13 2.08
C TYR A 218 4.26 20.11 2.70
N ASN A 219 3.90 20.78 3.79
CA ASN A 219 4.80 21.77 4.41
C ASN A 219 6.02 21.12 5.07
N LEU A 220 5.83 20.03 5.82
CA LEU A 220 6.94 19.34 6.50
C LEU A 220 7.89 18.64 5.50
N SER A 221 7.38 18.24 4.34
CA SER A 221 8.21 17.68 3.26
C SER A 221 8.79 18.73 2.32
N HIS A 222 8.59 20.03 2.59
CA HIS A 222 9.00 21.12 1.70
C HIS A 222 8.45 21.01 0.26
N GLY A 223 7.20 20.58 0.14
CA GLY A 223 6.49 20.43 -1.12
C GLY A 223 6.91 19.20 -1.94
N LEU A 224 7.51 18.20 -1.30
CA LEU A 224 7.98 16.99 -2.01
C LEU A 224 6.91 15.90 -2.09
N ILE A 225 6.08 15.76 -1.05
CA ILE A 225 5.10 14.67 -0.95
C ILE A 225 3.90 15.04 -0.06
N PHE A 226 2.73 14.59 -0.45
CA PHE A 226 1.56 14.46 0.42
C PHE A 226 0.69 13.29 -0.03
N LEU A 227 -0.19 12.81 0.84
CA LEU A 227 -1.16 11.76 0.51
C LEU A 227 -2.43 12.34 -0.11
N SER A 228 -3.05 11.64 -1.03
CA SER A 228 -4.36 11.95 -1.60
C SER A 228 -5.18 10.68 -1.73
N ASP A 229 -6.31 10.78 -2.44
CA ASP A 229 -7.24 9.68 -2.69
C ASP A 229 -7.78 8.98 -1.44
N PHE A 230 -7.89 9.72 -0.33
CA PHE A 230 -8.31 9.13 0.93
C PHE A 230 -9.70 8.49 0.86
N GLN A 231 -9.77 7.22 1.21
CA GLN A 231 -11.00 6.43 1.22
C GLN A 231 -10.96 5.37 2.32
N GLY A 232 -12.12 4.91 2.76
CA GLY A 232 -12.22 3.92 3.84
C GLY A 232 -13.57 3.95 4.54
N ALA A 233 -13.62 3.48 5.78
CA ALA A 233 -14.82 3.56 6.62
C ALA A 233 -14.49 3.62 8.11
N GLY A 234 -15.30 4.38 8.85
CA GLY A 234 -15.06 4.61 10.28
C GLY A 234 -13.74 5.34 10.50
N PHE A 235 -12.83 4.72 11.24
CA PHE A 235 -11.48 5.22 11.53
C PHE A 235 -10.40 4.61 10.63
N LEU A 236 -10.75 3.71 9.70
CA LEU A 236 -9.80 3.02 8.83
C LEU A 236 -9.78 3.66 7.45
N LEU A 237 -8.57 3.94 6.98
CA LEU A 237 -8.27 4.41 5.63
C LEU A 237 -7.53 3.31 4.85
N THR A 238 -7.75 3.25 3.54
CA THR A 238 -6.99 2.37 2.64
C THR A 238 -6.81 3.03 1.28
N ASP A 239 -6.01 2.40 0.41
CA ASP A 239 -5.84 2.76 -1.00
C ASP A 239 -5.57 4.26 -1.18
N CYS A 240 -4.71 4.84 -0.33
CA CYS A 240 -4.29 6.23 -0.49
C CYS A 240 -3.22 6.34 -1.57
N GLN A 241 -3.17 7.49 -2.22
CA GLN A 241 -2.21 7.77 -3.26
C GLN A 241 -1.16 8.75 -2.78
N ALA A 242 0.13 8.42 -2.89
CA ALA A 242 1.19 9.40 -2.70
C ALA A 242 1.30 10.29 -3.94
N ILE A 243 1.21 11.60 -3.74
CA ILE A 243 1.41 12.62 -4.76
C ILE A 243 2.81 13.21 -4.56
N THR A 244 3.67 13.07 -5.57
CA THR A 244 5.09 13.49 -5.49
C THR A 244 5.54 14.24 -6.74
N THR A 245 6.72 14.85 -6.65
CA THR A 245 7.40 15.45 -7.80
C THR A 245 7.68 14.40 -8.87
N GLU A 246 7.82 14.82 -10.13
CA GLU A 246 8.07 13.93 -11.27
C GLU A 246 9.28 12.99 -11.06
N LYS A 247 10.31 13.48 -10.36
CA LYS A 247 11.50 12.70 -10.00
C LYS A 247 11.18 11.39 -9.25
N TYR A 248 10.13 11.38 -8.44
CA TYR A 248 9.74 10.23 -7.61
C TYR A 248 8.48 9.54 -8.11
N ALA A 249 7.94 9.95 -9.26
CA ALA A 249 6.63 9.48 -9.69
C ALA A 249 6.56 7.98 -9.97
N ALA A 250 7.64 7.42 -10.53
CA ALA A 250 7.76 6.00 -10.80
C ALA A 250 7.74 5.12 -9.52
N CYS A 251 7.91 5.70 -8.33
CA CYS A 251 7.86 4.97 -7.06
C CYS A 251 6.44 4.76 -6.53
N PHE A 252 5.43 5.42 -7.12
CA PHE A 252 4.09 5.56 -6.55
C PHE A 252 2.97 5.42 -7.59
N GLU A 253 2.92 4.27 -8.28
CA GLU A 253 1.88 3.87 -9.24
C GLU A 253 1.50 4.92 -10.32
N GLU A 254 0.54 4.57 -11.17
CA GLU A 254 0.01 5.49 -12.19
C GLU A 254 -0.90 6.59 -11.61
N GLY A 255 -1.33 6.43 -10.35
CA GLY A 255 -2.21 7.37 -9.67
C GLY A 255 -1.53 8.66 -9.20
N ASN A 256 -0.22 8.82 -9.38
CA ASN A 256 0.50 10.03 -8.99
C ASN A 256 0.29 11.19 -9.97
N TRP A 257 -0.52 12.16 -9.55
CA TRP A 257 -0.83 13.36 -10.33
C TRP A 257 0.05 14.53 -9.91
N THR A 258 1.30 14.54 -10.38
CA THR A 258 2.30 15.57 -10.04
C THR A 258 1.82 17.01 -10.27
N GLY A 259 0.94 17.23 -11.26
CA GLY A 259 0.38 18.56 -11.52
C GLY A 259 -0.36 19.18 -10.32
N ILE A 260 -0.90 18.36 -9.41
CA ILE A 260 -1.61 18.84 -8.21
C ILE A 260 -0.62 19.30 -7.16
N LEU A 261 0.54 18.67 -7.05
CA LEU A 261 1.60 19.08 -6.13
C LEU A 261 2.05 20.52 -6.39
N TYR A 262 2.20 20.88 -7.67
CA TYR A 262 2.59 22.24 -8.07
C TYR A 262 1.48 23.28 -7.87
N ASN A 263 0.22 22.83 -7.84
CA ASN A 263 -0.95 23.68 -7.61
C ASN A 263 -1.52 23.48 -6.21
N PHE A 264 -0.75 22.91 -5.28
CA PHE A 264 -1.23 22.66 -3.94
C PHE A 264 -1.49 24.01 -3.25
N PRO A 265 -2.71 24.24 -2.73
CA PRO A 265 -3.13 25.55 -2.23
C PRO A 265 -2.48 25.96 -0.91
#